data_AF-B1XT63-F1
#
_entry.id   AF-B1XT63-F1
#
_cell.length_a   1.000
_cell.length_b   1.000
_cell.length_c   1.000
_cell.angle_alpha   90.00
_cell.angle_beta   90.00
_cell.angle_gamma   90.00
#
_symmetry.space_group_name_H-M   'P 1'
#
loop_
_entity.id
_entity.type
_entity.pdbx_description
1 polymer ?
#
loop_
_entity_poly.entity_id
_entity_poly.type
_entity_poly.pdbx_seq_one_letter_code
_entity_poly.pdbx_strand_id
1 'polypeptide(L)' 'MMKTTDLTKTLAQILLSRNWTVSLAESCTGGLVCVTLTELAGSSEWFERGYITYSNEAKQNVWGSSGAN' A
#
# COMPACT_ATOMS: atom_id res chain seq x y z
N MET A 1 24.72 -0.59 1.96
CA MET A 1 23.50 -0.91 1.19
C MET A 1 22.32 -0.75 2.13
N MET A 2 21.35 0.11 1.81
CA MET A 2 20.16 0.32 2.64
C MET A 2 19.20 -0.85 2.46
N LYS A 3 18.66 -1.40 3.55
CA LYS A 3 17.70 -2.50 3.48
C LYS A 3 16.29 -1.94 3.36
N THR A 4 15.41 -2.66 2.67
CA THR A 4 13.99 -2.26 2.53
C THR A 4 13.31 -2.07 3.89
N THR A 5 13.68 -2.87 4.89
CA THR A 5 13.21 -2.71 6.28
C THR A 5 13.54 -1.34 6.88
N ASP A 6 14.69 -0.76 6.56
CA ASP A 6 15.06 0.57 7.06
C ASP A 6 14.16 1.64 6.42
N LEU A 7 13.84 1.49 5.13
CA LEU A 7 12.92 2.39 4.43
C LEU A 7 11.49 2.28 5.00
N THR A 8 11.00 1.07 5.27
CA THR A 8 9.68 0.86 5.89
C THR A 8 9.59 1.54 7.26
N LYS A 9 10.64 1.43 8.08
CA LYS A 9 10.69 2.11 9.39
C LYS A 9 10.66 3.63 9.25
N THR A 10 11.43 4.19 8.33
CA THR A 10 11.40 5.64 8.07
C THR A 10 10.02 6.09 7.59
N LEU A 11 9.39 5.35 6.68
CA LEU A 11 8.03 5.64 6.22
C LEU A 11 7.02 5.63 7.38
N ALA A 12 7.06 4.59 8.22
CA ALA A 12 6.20 4.47 9.40
C ALA A 12 6.36 5.68 10.34
N GLN A 13 7.60 6.08 10.66
CA GLN A 13 7.87 7.24 11.50
C GLN A 13 7.28 8.54 10.92
N ILE A 14 7.43 8.75 9.61
CA ILE A 14 6.91 9.93 8.92
C ILE A 14 5.39 9.99 9.00
N LEU A 15 4.70 8.87 8.77
CA LEU A 15 3.24 8.79 8.78
C LEU A 15 2.67 8.93 10.20
N LEU A 16 3.23 8.21 11.16
CA LEU A 16 2.82 8.28 12.58
C LEU A 16 3.01 9.69 13.15
N SER A 17 4.13 10.37 12.85
CA SER A 17 4.36 11.76 13.31
C SER A 17 3.34 12.77 12.78
N ARG A 18 2.64 12.43 11.69
CA ARG A 18 1.61 13.27 11.07
C ARG A 18 0.19 12.76 11.32
N ASN A 19 0.05 11.66 12.06
CA ASN A 19 -1.21 10.95 12.26
C ASN A 19 -1.89 10.61 10.91
N TRP A 20 -1.09 10.20 9.93
CA TRP A 20 -1.52 9.84 8.59
C TRP A 20 -1.53 8.33 8.40
N THR A 21 -2.37 7.88 7.50
CA THR A 21 -2.37 6.51 6.98
C THR A 21 -2.05 6.51 5.49
N VAL A 22 -1.60 5.36 4.99
CA VAL A 22 -1.36 5.12 3.57
C VAL A 22 -2.10 3.87 3.11
N SER A 23 -2.57 3.89 1.87
CA SER A 23 -3.15 2.74 1.18
C SER A 23 -2.38 2.50 -0.12
N LEU A 24 -2.31 1.24 -0.56
CA LEU A 24 -1.56 0.85 -1.77
C LEU A 24 -2.45 0.23 -2.84
N ALA A 25 -2.05 0.46 -4.10
CA ALA A 25 -2.59 -0.17 -5.29
C ALA A 25 -1.44 -0.83 -6.06
N GLU A 26 -1.43 -2.15 -6.14
CA GLU A 26 -0.37 -2.93 -6.76
C GLU A 26 -0.86 -3.68 -8.00
N SER A 27 0.03 -3.88 -8.97
CA SER A 27 -0.20 -4.72 -10.14
C SER A 27 1.00 -5.64 -10.36
N CYS A 28 2.03 -5.21 -11.08
CA CYS A 28 3.22 -6.02 -11.40
C CYS A 28 4.00 -6.48 -10.15
N THR A 29 3.94 -5.74 -9.05
CA THR A 29 4.57 -6.10 -7.77
C THR A 29 3.80 -7.19 -7.03
N GLY A 30 2.55 -7.48 -7.39
CA GLY A 30 1.80 -8.63 -6.88
C GLY A 30 1.56 -8.67 -5.36
N GLY A 31 1.70 -7.54 -4.66
CA GLY A 31 1.56 -7.49 -3.20
C GLY A 31 2.90 -7.48 -2.45
N LEU A 32 4.04 -7.53 -3.13
CA LEU A 32 5.36 -7.52 -2.48
C LEU A 32 5.60 -6.26 -1.64
N VAL A 33 5.04 -5.12 -2.05
CA VAL A 33 5.16 -3.88 -1.25
C VAL A 33 4.27 -3.98 -0.01
N CYS A 34 3.03 -4.43 -0.15
CA CYS A 34 2.14 -4.69 0.99
C CYS A 34 2.79 -5.65 2.01
N VAL A 35 3.38 -6.77 1.55
CA VAL A 35 4.10 -7.71 2.43
C VAL A 35 5.22 -7.00 3.19
N THR A 36 6.03 -6.22 2.48
CA THR A 36 7.13 -5.46 3.09
C THR A 36 6.64 -4.47 4.16
N LEU A 37 5.49 -3.83 3.95
CA LEU A 37 4.92 -2.90 4.94
C LEU A 37 4.33 -3.66 6.14
N THR A 38 3.63 -4.78 5.90
CA THR A 38 2.97 -5.56 6.95
C THR A 38 3.94 -6.37 7.80
N GLU A 39 5.14 -6.67 7.31
CA GLU A 39 6.22 -7.28 8.09
C GLU A 39 6.70 -6.41 9.26
N LEU A 40 6.50 -5.08 9.19
CA LEU A 40 6.79 -4.20 10.32
C LEU A 40 5.67 -4.28 11.36
N ALA A 41 6.01 -4.70 12.59
CA ALA A 41 5.07 -4.71 13.70
C ALA A 41 4.47 -3.31 13.94
N GLY A 42 3.17 -3.25 14.24
CA GLY A 42 2.43 -1.98 14.37
C GLY A 42 2.03 -1.34 13.04
N SER A 43 2.23 -2.03 11.90
CA SER A 43 1.83 -1.54 10.58
C SER A 43 0.36 -1.17 10.47
N SER A 44 -0.54 -1.81 11.22
CA SER A 44 -1.97 -1.47 11.26
C SER A 44 -2.29 -0.05 11.73
N GLU A 45 -1.35 0.64 12.39
CA GLU A 45 -1.54 2.02 12.86
C GLU A 45 -1.39 3.05 11.73
N TRP A 46 -0.70 2.72 10.64
CA TRP A 46 -0.36 3.66 9.58
C TRP A 46 -0.50 3.10 8.15
N PHE A 47 -0.64 1.78 7.98
CA PHE A 47 -0.98 1.13 6.73
C PHE A 47 -2.42 0.63 6.81
N GLU A 48 -3.29 1.21 5.99
CA GLU A 48 -4.73 1.07 6.16
C GLU A 48 -5.32 -0.03 5.27
N ARG A 49 -4.91 -0.10 3.99
CA ARG A 49 -5.29 -1.19 3.08
C ARG A 49 -4.39 -1.31 1.86
N GLY A 50 -4.41 -2.49 1.23
CA GLY A 50 -3.78 -2.75 -0.05
C GLY A 50 -4.75 -3.36 -1.06
N TYR A 51 -4.64 -2.95 -2.33
CA TYR A 51 -5.39 -3.49 -3.46
C TYR A 51 -4.43 -4.12 -4.46
N ILE A 52 -4.63 -5.39 -4.79
CA ILE A 52 -3.84 -6.07 -5.83
C ILE A 52 -4.74 -6.20 -7.07
N THR A 53 -4.47 -5.39 -8.09
CA THR A 53 -5.33 -5.21 -9.27
C THR A 53 -4.53 -5.47 -10.55
N TYR A 54 -4.26 -6.75 -10.81
CA TYR A 54 -3.39 -7.15 -11.90
C TYR A 54 -3.99 -6.86 -13.28
N SER A 55 -5.24 -7.29 -13.52
CA SER A 55 -5.93 -7.08 -14.80
C SER A 55 -6.52 -5.67 -14.93
N ASN A 56 -6.81 -5.26 -16.17
CA ASN A 56 -7.54 -4.01 -16.43
C ASN A 56 -8.94 -4.05 -15.82
N GLU A 57 -9.62 -5.19 -15.89
CA GLU A 57 -10.91 -5.42 -15.26
C GLU A 57 -10.84 -5.25 -13.74
N ALA A 58 -9.82 -5.80 -13.07
CA ALA A 58 -9.65 -5.63 -11.63
C ALA A 58 -9.45 -4.16 -11.23
N LYS A 59 -8.72 -3.38 -12.04
CA LYS A 59 -8.57 -1.92 -11.81
C LYS A 59 -9.91 -1.20 -11.94
N GLN A 60 -10.69 -1.55 -12.97
CA GLN A 60 -12.02 -0.96 -13.18
C GLN A 60 -12.99 -1.33 -12.05
N ASN A 61 -12.94 -2.55 -11.53
CA ASN A 61 -13.79 -2.97 -10.41
C ASN A 61 -13.45 -2.24 -9.10
N VAL A 62 -12.18 -1.90 -8.86
CA VAL A 62 -11.76 -1.21 -7.63
C VAL A 62 -11.97 0.31 -7.72
N TRP A 63 -11.59 0.95 -8.83
CA TRP A 63 -11.65 2.41 -8.95
C TRP A 63 -12.82 2.94 -9.77
N GLY A 64 -13.62 2.05 -10.36
CA GLY A 64 -14.85 2.41 -11.05
C GLY A 64 -14.68 3.66 -11.90
N SER A 65 -14.01 3.58 -13.04
CA SER A 65 -14.19 4.64 -14.03
C SER A 65 -15.68 4.64 -14.34
N SER A 66 -16.40 5.65 -13.86
CA SER A 66 -17.81 5.83 -14.16
C SER A 66 -17.90 5.96 -15.67
N GLY A 67 -18.12 4.84 -16.36
CA GLY A 67 -18.71 4.86 -17.68
C GLY A 67 -20.09 5.46 -17.44
N ALA A 68 -20.21 6.74 -17.74
CA ALA A 68 -21.48 7.44 -17.81
C ALA A 68 -22.51 6.51 -18.47
N ASN A 69 -23.53 6.14 -17.70
CA ASN A 69 -24.84 5.68 -18.14
C ASN A 69 -25.83 6.15 -17.09
#